data_AF-A0A093J9C9-F1
#
_entry.id   AF-A0A093J9C9-F1
#
_cell.length_a   1.000
_cell.length_b   1.000
_cell.length_c   1.000
_cell.angle_alpha   90.00
_cell.angle_beta   90.00
_cell.angle_gamma   90.00
#
_symmetry.space_group_name_H-M   'P 1'
#
loop_
_entity.id
_entity.type
_entity.pdbx_description
1 polymer ?
#
loop_
_entity_poly.entity_id
_entity_poly.type
_entity_poly.pdbx_seq_one_letter_code
_entity_poly.pdbx_strand_id
1 'polypeptide(L)'
;RTFHRVPHNLVASMAISDVMVAALVMPLSLVHELSGRRWQLGRLLCQVWISFDVLCCTASIWNVTAIALDRYWSITRHLEYTLRTRRRISNIMIALTWALSAFISLAPLLFGWGETYSEDSEECQVSQEPSYTIFSTFGAFYLPLCVVLFVYWKIYKAAKFRIGSSITPITPEALEVKEAAQQPQMVFTVRHATVTFQTDGDTWREQKEKRAALMVGILIGVFVLCWIPFFVTELINPLCSCDIPPIWKSIFLWLGYSNSFFNPLIYTAFNKNYNNAFRNLFFRQ
;
A
#
# COMPACT_ATOMS: atom_id res chain seq x y z
N ARG A 1 -0.40 -20.77 17.82
CA ARG A 1 -0.42 -20.45 16.37
C ARG A 1 0.01 -19.00 16.20
N THR A 2 1.17 -18.82 15.59
CA THR A 2 1.94 -17.58 15.45
C THR A 2 1.23 -16.52 14.59
N PHE A 3 1.21 -15.28 15.07
CA PHE A 3 0.67 -14.10 14.39
C PHE A 3 1.08 -14.00 12.92
N HIS A 4 0.10 -13.79 12.03
CA HIS A 4 0.33 -13.46 10.62
C HIS A 4 0.80 -12.00 10.48
N ARG A 5 2.02 -11.71 10.96
CA ARG A 5 2.76 -10.48 10.62
C ARG A 5 2.91 -10.38 9.10
N VAL A 6 2.85 -9.19 8.51
CA VAL A 6 3.19 -8.92 7.09
C VAL A 6 4.53 -9.61 6.75
N PRO A 7 4.73 -10.21 5.56
CA PRO A 7 5.95 -10.92 5.26
C PRO A 7 7.10 -9.92 5.34
N HIS A 8 8.10 -10.20 6.17
CA HIS A 8 9.26 -9.32 6.35
C HIS A 8 9.92 -9.01 5.00
N ASN A 9 9.89 -9.97 4.06
CA ASN A 9 10.38 -9.79 2.69
C ASN A 9 9.67 -8.66 1.92
N LEU A 10 8.34 -8.55 2.01
CA LEU A 10 7.60 -7.51 1.26
C LEU A 10 7.88 -6.12 1.83
N VAL A 11 7.89 -5.99 3.16
CA VAL A 11 8.21 -4.72 3.83
C VAL A 11 9.66 -4.33 3.57
N ALA A 12 10.58 -5.29 3.56
CA ALA A 12 11.98 -5.05 3.22
C ALA A 12 12.13 -4.61 1.75
N SER A 13 11.46 -5.27 0.81
CA SER A 13 11.46 -4.88 -0.62
C SER A 13 10.94 -3.44 -0.80
N MET A 14 9.86 -3.09 -0.11
CA MET A 14 9.30 -1.74 -0.11
C MET A 14 10.29 -0.70 0.47
N ALA A 15 10.92 -1.02 1.60
CA ALA A 15 11.92 -0.14 2.21
C ALA A 15 13.15 0.05 1.30
N ILE A 16 13.58 -1.00 0.58
CA ILE A 16 14.67 -0.91 -0.40
C ILE A 16 14.29 0.06 -1.53
N SER A 17 13.08 -0.05 -2.10
CA SER A 17 12.64 0.89 -3.13
C SER A 17 12.59 2.32 -2.62
N ASP A 18 12.09 2.56 -1.40
CA ASP A 18 12.01 3.91 -0.83
C ASP A 18 13.40 4.51 -0.54
N VAL A 19 14.35 3.69 -0.06
CA VAL A 19 15.74 4.10 0.13
C VAL A 19 16.41 4.42 -1.21
N MET A 20 16.14 3.65 -2.26
CA MET A 20 16.66 3.95 -3.59
C MET A 20 16.14 5.29 -4.13
N VAL A 21 14.85 5.60 -3.93
CA VAL A 21 14.30 6.93 -4.25
C VAL A 21 15.07 8.02 -3.50
N ALA A 22 15.20 7.87 -2.18
CA ALA A 22 15.86 8.88 -1.34
C ALA A 22 17.35 9.07 -1.64
N ALA A 23 18.07 8.01 -2.00
CA ALA A 23 19.52 8.03 -2.19
C ALA A 23 19.95 8.34 -3.63
N LEU A 24 19.19 7.88 -4.63
CA LEU A 24 19.58 7.97 -6.04
C LEU A 24 18.75 8.98 -6.82
N VAL A 25 17.47 9.14 -6.48
CA VAL A 25 16.54 9.97 -7.26
C VAL A 25 16.47 11.37 -6.67
N MET A 26 16.11 11.51 -5.39
CA MET A 26 15.89 12.81 -4.75
C MET A 26 17.09 13.77 -4.83
N PRO A 27 18.36 13.33 -4.68
CA PRO A 27 19.50 14.24 -4.78
C PRO A 27 19.67 14.83 -6.19
N LEU A 28 19.45 14.03 -7.24
CA LEU A 28 19.50 14.49 -8.62
C LEU A 28 18.31 15.41 -8.94
N SER A 29 17.12 15.09 -8.44
CA SER A 29 15.95 15.97 -8.55
C SER A 29 16.19 17.32 -7.86
N LEU A 30 16.87 17.33 -6.72
CA LEU A 30 17.24 18.57 -6.02
C LEU A 30 18.26 19.39 -6.83
N VAL A 31 19.30 18.76 -7.37
CA VAL A 31 20.29 19.45 -8.23
C VAL A 31 19.62 20.05 -9.46
N HIS A 32 18.69 19.34 -10.08
CA HIS A 32 17.91 19.85 -11.21
C HIS A 32 17.09 21.09 -10.84
N GLU A 33 16.36 21.07 -9.71
CA GLU A 33 15.60 22.23 -9.24
C GLU A 33 16.50 23.42 -8.87
N LEU A 34 17.63 23.18 -8.20
CA LEU A 34 18.59 24.23 -7.82
C LEU A 34 19.29 24.86 -9.03
N SER A 35 19.45 24.10 -10.12
CA SER A 35 20.04 24.59 -11.38
C SER A 35 19.04 25.36 -12.24
N GLY A 36 17.87 25.72 -11.69
CA GLY A 36 16.82 26.41 -12.43
C GLY A 36 16.13 25.54 -13.48
N ARG A 37 16.05 24.22 -13.24
CA ARG A 37 15.50 23.18 -14.14
C ARG A 37 16.25 23.01 -15.46
N ARG A 38 17.50 23.42 -15.51
CA ARG A 38 18.42 23.09 -16.60
C ARG A 38 19.27 21.88 -16.24
N TRP A 39 19.37 20.92 -17.15
CA TRP A 39 20.11 19.68 -16.97
C TRP A 39 21.45 19.73 -17.70
N GLN A 40 22.52 20.03 -16.96
CA GLN A 40 23.88 20.17 -17.52
C GLN A 40 24.77 18.94 -17.28
N LEU A 41 24.24 17.89 -16.64
CA LEU A 41 24.99 16.69 -16.28
C LEU A 41 25.08 15.67 -17.43
N GLY A 42 24.61 16.04 -18.62
CA GLY A 42 24.66 15.25 -19.85
C GLY A 42 23.53 14.24 -20.01
N ARG A 43 23.37 13.75 -21.25
CA ARG A 43 22.29 12.85 -21.67
C ARG A 43 22.26 11.52 -20.91
N LEU A 44 23.43 10.89 -20.70
CA LEU A 44 23.51 9.60 -20.04
C LEU A 44 22.97 9.66 -18.61
N LEU A 45 23.34 10.69 -17.85
CA LEU A 45 22.89 10.81 -16.46
C LEU A 45 21.40 11.16 -16.39
N CYS A 46 20.88 11.95 -17.33
CA CYS A 46 19.43 12.22 -17.44
C CYS A 46 18.65 10.91 -17.62
N GLN A 47 19.06 10.11 -18.61
CA GLN A 47 18.40 8.85 -18.94
C GLN A 47 18.45 7.87 -17.76
N VAL A 48 19.60 7.76 -17.10
CA VAL A 48 19.76 6.91 -15.90
C VAL A 48 18.87 7.42 -14.77
N TRP A 49 18.85 8.72 -14.50
CA TRP A 49 18.03 9.33 -13.45
C TRP A 49 16.54 9.07 -13.67
N ILE A 50 16.02 9.36 -14.87
CA ILE A 50 14.62 9.15 -15.22
C ILE A 50 14.25 7.66 -15.17
N SER A 51 15.11 6.77 -15.68
CA SER A 51 14.87 5.32 -15.59
C SER A 51 14.81 4.84 -14.13
N PHE A 52 15.70 5.32 -13.25
CA PHE A 52 15.67 4.98 -11.83
C PHE A 52 14.47 5.57 -11.09
N ASP A 53 14.05 6.80 -11.41
CA ASP A 53 12.86 7.42 -10.85
C ASP A 53 11.62 6.58 -11.16
N VAL A 54 11.39 6.28 -12.45
CA VAL A 54 10.27 5.45 -12.89
C VAL A 54 10.35 4.06 -12.27
N LEU A 55 11.52 3.42 -12.26
CA LEU A 55 11.72 2.09 -11.67
C LEU A 55 11.34 2.07 -10.18
N CYS A 56 11.90 2.98 -9.38
CA CYS A 56 11.77 2.93 -7.93
C CYS A 56 10.36 3.35 -7.47
N CYS A 57 9.78 4.36 -8.12
CA CYS A 57 8.42 4.81 -7.84
C CYS A 57 7.39 3.72 -8.21
N THR A 58 7.57 3.09 -9.36
CA THR A 58 6.74 1.93 -9.78
C THR A 58 6.91 0.75 -8.82
N ALA A 59 8.13 0.46 -8.38
CA ALA A 59 8.37 -0.62 -7.43
C ALA A 59 7.70 -0.35 -6.08
N SER A 60 7.72 0.88 -5.58
CA SER A 60 7.13 1.26 -4.29
C SER A 60 5.61 0.98 -4.25
N ILE A 61 4.85 1.43 -5.25
CA ILE A 61 3.39 1.20 -5.32
C ILE A 61 3.01 -0.26 -5.57
N TRP A 62 3.76 -0.98 -6.41
CA TRP A 62 3.53 -2.40 -6.64
C TRP A 62 3.85 -3.23 -5.39
N ASN A 63 4.85 -2.84 -4.59
CA ASN A 63 5.10 -3.45 -3.28
C ASN A 63 3.92 -3.19 -2.31
N VAL A 64 3.35 -1.98 -2.28
CA VAL A 64 2.12 -1.69 -1.49
C VAL A 64 0.96 -2.57 -1.93
N THR A 65 0.80 -2.75 -3.25
CA THR A 65 -0.24 -3.60 -3.84
C THR A 65 -0.06 -5.06 -3.46
N ALA A 66 1.17 -5.56 -3.51
CA ALA A 66 1.51 -6.91 -3.07
C ALA A 66 1.23 -7.12 -1.57
N ILE A 67 1.51 -6.11 -0.73
CA ILE A 67 1.14 -6.13 0.69
C ILE A 67 -0.38 -6.20 0.85
N ALA A 68 -1.16 -5.38 0.11
CA ALA A 68 -2.61 -5.41 0.16
C ALA A 68 -3.19 -6.78 -0.25
N LEU A 69 -2.67 -7.39 -1.32
CA LEU A 69 -3.06 -8.72 -1.78
C LEU A 69 -2.72 -9.82 -0.76
N ASP A 70 -1.51 -9.80 -0.18
CA ASP A 70 -1.13 -10.73 0.89
C ASP A 70 -2.06 -10.61 2.11
N ARG A 71 -2.46 -9.38 2.47
CA ARG A 71 -3.44 -9.17 3.55
C ARG A 71 -4.80 -9.74 3.18
N TYR A 72 -5.27 -9.50 1.96
CA TYR A 72 -6.55 -10.02 1.49
C TYR A 72 -6.63 -11.54 1.52
N TRP A 73 -5.62 -12.23 0.97
CA TRP A 73 -5.59 -13.69 1.01
C TRP A 73 -5.43 -14.24 2.42
N SER A 74 -4.66 -13.56 3.28
CA SER A 74 -4.55 -13.94 4.68
C SER A 74 -5.87 -13.84 5.45
N ILE A 75 -6.71 -12.85 5.14
CA ILE A 75 -8.00 -12.61 5.82
C ILE A 75 -9.09 -13.53 5.24
N THR A 76 -9.13 -13.70 3.91
CA THR A 76 -10.19 -14.46 3.23
C THR A 76 -9.95 -15.97 3.23
N ARG A 77 -8.69 -16.43 3.13
CA ARG A 77 -8.33 -17.86 2.99
C ARG A 77 -7.48 -18.36 4.16
N HIS A 78 -7.95 -18.12 5.38
CA HIS A 78 -7.23 -18.45 6.61
C HIS A 78 -6.78 -19.92 6.77
N LEU A 79 -7.43 -20.89 6.11
CA LEU A 79 -7.11 -22.34 6.20
C LEU A 79 -6.17 -22.86 5.10
N GLU A 80 -6.22 -22.31 3.88
CA GLU A 80 -5.39 -22.76 2.75
C GLU A 80 -4.05 -22.00 2.67
N TYR A 81 -4.00 -20.80 3.25
CA TYR A 81 -2.85 -19.89 3.14
C TYR A 81 -1.78 -20.18 4.21
N THR A 82 -1.09 -21.31 4.07
CA THR A 82 0.01 -21.72 4.97
C THR A 82 1.22 -20.77 4.91
N LEU A 83 2.06 -20.75 5.95
CA LEU A 83 3.26 -19.91 6.01
C LEU A 83 4.26 -20.18 4.85
N ARG A 84 4.38 -21.45 4.41
CA ARG A 84 5.26 -21.83 3.30
C ARG A 84 4.75 -21.30 1.96
N THR A 85 3.46 -21.49 1.69
CA THR A 85 2.79 -20.98 0.48
C THR A 85 2.87 -19.46 0.43
N ARG A 86 2.63 -18.80 1.56
CA ARG A 86 2.76 -17.35 1.70
C ARG A 86 4.15 -16.83 1.37
N ARG A 87 5.22 -17.47 1.88
CA ARG A 87 6.60 -17.07 1.58
C ARG A 87 6.92 -17.21 0.09
N ARG A 88 6.48 -18.29 -0.55
CA ARG A 88 6.64 -18.49 -2.01
C ARG A 88 5.90 -17.42 -2.80
N ILE A 89 4.63 -17.18 -2.49
CA ILE A 89 3.82 -16.16 -3.17
C ILE A 89 4.40 -14.76 -2.95
N SER A 90 4.86 -14.44 -1.75
CA SER A 90 5.52 -13.15 -1.46
C SER A 90 6.76 -12.95 -2.32
N ASN A 91 7.63 -13.95 -2.44
CA ASN A 91 8.83 -13.84 -3.27
C ASN A 91 8.49 -13.71 -4.77
N ILE A 92 7.45 -14.42 -5.24
CA ILE A 92 6.96 -14.29 -6.62
C ILE A 92 6.41 -12.88 -6.86
N MET A 93 5.59 -12.34 -5.94
CA MET A 93 5.07 -10.97 -6.05
C MET A 93 6.21 -9.95 -6.09
N ILE A 94 7.24 -10.10 -5.25
CA ILE A 94 8.43 -9.22 -5.27
C ILE A 94 9.12 -9.30 -6.64
N ALA A 95 9.39 -10.51 -7.14
CA ALA A 95 10.04 -10.68 -8.43
C ALA A 95 9.22 -10.04 -9.57
N LEU A 96 7.90 -10.21 -9.55
CA LEU A 96 6.99 -9.59 -10.50
C LEU A 96 6.98 -8.07 -10.38
N THR A 97 6.96 -7.52 -9.16
CA THR A 97 7.03 -6.08 -8.91
C THR A 97 8.27 -5.47 -9.54
N TRP A 98 9.46 -6.02 -9.29
CA TRP A 98 10.71 -5.50 -9.86
C TRP A 98 10.79 -5.71 -11.37
N ALA A 99 10.33 -6.86 -11.88
CA ALA A 99 10.31 -7.14 -13.31
C ALA A 99 9.38 -6.19 -14.09
N LEU A 100 8.17 -5.97 -13.58
CA LEU A 100 7.21 -5.04 -14.18
C LEU A 100 7.73 -3.59 -14.12
N SER A 101 8.34 -3.20 -13.00
CA SER A 101 8.93 -1.87 -12.86
C SER A 101 10.07 -1.66 -13.85
N ALA A 102 10.97 -2.65 -13.98
CA ALA A 102 12.08 -2.61 -14.93
C ALA A 102 11.60 -2.57 -16.39
N PHE A 103 10.53 -3.30 -16.69
CA PHE A 103 9.92 -3.28 -18.02
C PHE A 103 9.37 -1.88 -18.35
N ILE A 104 8.63 -1.26 -17.43
CA ILE A 104 8.07 0.08 -17.63
C ILE A 104 9.18 1.14 -17.73
N SER A 105 10.23 1.05 -16.91
CA SER A 105 11.34 2.02 -16.93
C SER A 105 12.21 1.92 -18.19
N LEU A 106 12.36 0.72 -18.76
CA LEU A 106 13.18 0.48 -19.95
C LEU A 106 12.36 0.55 -21.25
N ALA A 107 11.03 0.62 -21.17
CA ALA A 107 10.15 0.67 -22.35
C ALA A 107 10.54 1.76 -23.37
N PRO A 108 10.89 3.01 -22.98
CA PRO A 108 11.33 4.02 -23.94
C PRO A 108 12.56 3.60 -24.74
N LEU A 109 13.50 2.89 -24.12
CA LEU A 109 14.74 2.43 -24.74
C LEU A 109 14.54 1.21 -25.64
N LEU A 110 13.61 0.34 -25.27
CA LEU A 110 13.31 -0.89 -26.01
C LEU A 110 12.44 -0.63 -27.25
N PHE A 111 11.49 0.30 -27.13
CA PHE A 111 10.48 0.55 -28.17
C PHE A 111 10.68 1.88 -28.91
N GLY A 112 11.71 2.66 -28.56
CA GLY A 112 12.02 3.94 -29.20
C GLY A 112 10.96 5.01 -28.93
N TRP A 113 10.35 5.02 -27.73
CA TRP A 113 9.32 6.00 -27.37
C TRP A 113 9.93 7.32 -26.92
N GLY A 114 10.41 8.10 -27.89
CA GLY A 114 10.88 9.47 -27.72
C GLY A 114 12.16 9.60 -26.91
N GLU A 115 12.72 10.81 -26.92
CA GLU A 115 13.93 11.16 -26.20
C GLU A 115 13.58 11.75 -24.83
N THR A 116 14.34 11.39 -23.80
CA THR A 116 14.21 11.92 -22.43
C THR A 116 15.00 13.21 -22.21
N TYR A 117 15.89 13.53 -23.15
CA TYR A 117 16.79 14.67 -23.07
C TYR A 117 16.75 15.46 -24.38
N SER A 118 16.55 16.77 -24.26
CA SER A 118 16.58 17.72 -25.37
C SER A 118 17.85 18.58 -25.26
N GLU A 119 18.76 18.46 -26.23
CA GLU A 119 19.99 19.26 -26.27
C GLU A 119 19.71 20.75 -26.46
N ASP A 120 18.67 21.11 -27.21
CA ASP A 120 18.34 22.51 -27.53
C ASP A 120 17.77 23.28 -26.35
N SER A 121 17.07 22.60 -25.43
CA SER A 121 16.44 23.22 -24.25
C SER A 121 17.16 22.92 -22.93
N GLU A 122 18.21 22.09 -22.95
CA GLU A 122 18.87 21.53 -21.75
C GLU A 122 17.85 20.91 -20.77
N GLU A 123 16.76 20.34 -21.28
CA GLU A 123 15.69 19.78 -20.46
C GLU A 123 15.84 18.27 -20.33
N CYS A 124 15.72 17.77 -19.10
CA CYS A 124 15.65 16.35 -18.79
C CYS A 124 14.28 16.04 -18.22
N GLN A 125 13.43 15.39 -19.01
CA GLN A 125 12.06 15.07 -18.65
C GLN A 125 11.63 13.71 -19.18
N VAL A 126 10.63 13.12 -18.54
CA VAL A 126 10.02 11.87 -19.01
C VAL A 126 9.50 12.11 -20.44
N SER A 127 9.71 11.12 -21.31
CA SER A 127 9.27 11.19 -22.72
C SER A 127 7.78 11.54 -22.79
N GLN A 128 7.47 12.61 -23.54
CA GLN A 128 6.11 13.15 -23.68
C GLN A 128 5.30 12.47 -24.79
N GLU A 129 5.82 11.39 -25.37
CA GLU A 129 5.09 10.57 -26.34
C GLU A 129 3.78 10.05 -25.73
N PRO A 130 2.59 10.42 -26.26
CA PRO A 130 1.31 10.09 -25.63
C PRO A 130 1.12 8.59 -25.37
N SER A 131 1.65 7.75 -26.28
CA SER A 131 1.60 6.30 -26.15
C SER A 131 2.38 5.78 -24.93
N TYR A 132 3.57 6.33 -24.68
CA TYR A 132 4.36 6.00 -23.50
C TYR A 132 3.75 6.56 -22.22
N THR A 133 3.29 7.81 -22.24
CA THR A 133 2.68 8.42 -21.06
C THR A 133 1.46 7.62 -20.61
N ILE A 134 0.58 7.22 -21.51
CA ILE A 134 -0.57 6.38 -21.18
C ILE A 134 -0.10 5.02 -20.64
N PHE A 135 0.81 4.34 -21.33
CA PHE A 135 1.28 3.02 -20.91
C PHE A 135 1.94 3.04 -19.53
N SER A 136 2.85 3.99 -19.31
CA SER A 136 3.61 4.12 -18.07
C SER A 136 2.74 4.55 -16.90
N THR A 137 1.90 5.58 -17.05
CA THR A 137 1.03 6.06 -15.96
C THR A 137 0.00 5.01 -15.56
N PHE A 138 -0.60 4.29 -16.51
CA PHE A 138 -1.54 3.21 -16.20
C PHE A 138 -0.85 2.00 -15.56
N GLY A 139 0.28 1.57 -16.12
CA GLY A 139 1.04 0.42 -15.59
C GLY A 139 1.69 0.70 -14.23
N ALA A 140 2.15 1.92 -14.00
CA ALA A 140 2.84 2.32 -12.79
C ALA A 140 1.87 2.72 -11.67
N PHE A 141 0.78 3.43 -11.96
CA PHE A 141 -0.06 4.03 -10.93
C PHE A 141 -1.52 3.58 -10.95
N TYR A 142 -2.23 3.79 -12.06
CA TYR A 142 -3.70 3.61 -12.08
C TYR A 142 -4.12 2.14 -11.94
N LEU A 143 -3.41 1.20 -12.56
CA LEU A 143 -3.72 -0.22 -12.43
C LEU A 143 -3.46 -0.74 -11.02
N PRO A 144 -2.28 -0.52 -10.39
CA PRO A 144 -2.06 -0.88 -9.00
C PRO A 144 -3.08 -0.25 -8.05
N LEU A 145 -3.40 1.04 -8.26
CA LEU A 145 -4.41 1.74 -7.48
C LEU A 145 -5.78 1.05 -7.55
N CYS A 146 -6.24 0.70 -8.76
CA CYS A 146 -7.50 -0.02 -8.95
C CYS A 146 -7.51 -1.38 -8.24
N VAL A 147 -6.41 -2.14 -8.34
CA VAL A 147 -6.27 -3.44 -7.65
C VAL A 147 -6.36 -3.26 -6.14
N VAL A 148 -5.63 -2.28 -5.60
CA VAL A 148 -5.63 -1.96 -4.18
C VAL A 148 -7.01 -1.56 -3.70
N LEU A 149 -7.67 -0.61 -4.37
CA LEU A 149 -9.01 -0.15 -4.02
C LEU A 149 -10.03 -1.30 -4.06
N PHE A 150 -9.97 -2.14 -5.10
CA PHE A 150 -10.84 -3.31 -5.23
C PHE A 150 -10.64 -4.30 -4.08
N VAL A 151 -9.39 -4.63 -3.76
CA VAL A 151 -9.05 -5.52 -2.65
C VAL A 151 -9.57 -4.94 -1.33
N TYR A 152 -9.40 -3.65 -1.11
CA TYR A 152 -9.88 -2.97 0.10
C TYR A 152 -11.38 -2.93 0.21
N TRP A 153 -12.07 -2.65 -0.88
CA TRP A 153 -13.52 -2.70 -0.92
C TRP A 153 -14.03 -4.09 -0.56
N LYS A 154 -13.38 -5.16 -1.05
CA LYS A 154 -13.70 -6.54 -0.67
C LYS A 154 -13.45 -6.82 0.81
N ILE A 155 -12.33 -6.34 1.36
CA ILE A 155 -12.02 -6.47 2.80
C ILE A 155 -13.07 -5.74 3.64
N TYR A 156 -13.40 -4.50 3.29
CA TYR A 156 -14.41 -3.69 3.99
C TYR A 156 -15.78 -4.36 3.95
N LYS A 157 -16.20 -4.88 2.79
CA LYS A 157 -17.46 -5.62 2.66
C LYS A 157 -17.47 -6.88 3.53
N ALA A 158 -16.38 -7.64 3.54
CA ALA A 158 -16.24 -8.84 4.38
C ALA A 158 -16.29 -8.51 5.88
N ALA A 159 -15.69 -7.38 6.30
CA ALA A 159 -15.73 -6.93 7.68
C ALA A 159 -17.12 -6.42 8.09
N LYS A 160 -17.79 -5.63 7.23
CA LYS A 160 -19.14 -5.10 7.50
C LYS A 160 -20.20 -6.21 7.59
N PHE A 161 -20.07 -7.26 6.77
CA PHE A 161 -20.98 -8.41 6.83
C PHE A 161 -20.90 -9.17 8.17
N ARG A 162 -19.71 -9.25 8.78
CA ARG A 162 -19.52 -9.88 10.11
C ARG A 162 -20.14 -9.07 11.26
N ILE A 163 -20.19 -7.74 11.13
CA ILE A 163 -20.82 -6.85 12.13
C ILE A 163 -22.35 -6.87 11.99
N GLY A 164 -22.86 -6.94 10.74
CA GLY A 164 -24.30 -6.98 10.47
C GLY A 164 -25.00 -8.29 10.90
N SER A 165 -24.27 -9.41 10.98
CA SER A 165 -24.84 -10.69 11.45
C SER A 165 -24.80 -10.86 12.98
N SER A 166 -24.18 -9.93 13.71
CA SER A 166 -24.03 -10.01 15.18
C SER A 166 -25.06 -9.18 15.95
N ILE A 167 -26.12 -8.72 15.28
CA ILE A 167 -27.31 -8.15 15.92
C ILE A 167 -28.43 -9.19 15.76
N THR A 168 -28.40 -10.25 16.58
CA THR A 168 -29.63 -10.92 16.97
C THR A 168 -30.39 -9.93 17.87
N PRO A 169 -31.68 -9.63 17.61
CA PRO A 169 -32.46 -8.78 18.49
C PRO A 169 -32.52 -9.44 19.87
N ILE A 170 -32.04 -8.71 20.89
CA ILE A 170 -32.33 -9.03 22.28
C ILE A 170 -33.85 -8.91 22.40
N THR A 171 -34.55 -10.05 22.51
CA THR A 171 -35.95 -10.07 22.92
C THR A 171 -36.05 -9.42 24.29
N PRO A 172 -36.89 -8.39 24.49
CA PRO A 172 -37.12 -7.82 25.80
C PRO A 172 -37.96 -8.81 26.62
N GLU A 173 -37.35 -9.48 27.59
CA GLU A 173 -38.08 -10.14 28.67
C GLU A 173 -38.83 -9.07 29.47
N ALA A 174 -40.16 -9.15 29.40
CA ALA A 174 -41.06 -8.36 30.21
C ALA A 174 -40.90 -8.74 31.69
N LEU A 175 -40.58 -7.75 32.52
CA LEU A 175 -40.76 -7.79 33.96
C LEU A 175 -42.25 -7.66 34.27
N GLU A 176 -42.94 -8.73 34.71
CA GLU A 176 -44.03 -8.62 35.69
C GLU A 176 -44.16 -9.90 36.56
N VAL A 177 -43.76 -9.73 37.83
CA VAL A 177 -44.33 -10.20 39.11
C VAL A 177 -44.89 -11.64 39.25
N LYS A 178 -44.29 -12.35 40.23
CA LYS A 178 -44.73 -13.63 40.82
C LYS A 178 -46.09 -13.54 41.52
N GLU A 179 -46.92 -14.57 41.37
CA GLU A 179 -47.80 -15.07 42.44
C GLU A 179 -47.93 -16.61 42.37
N ALA A 180 -48.01 -17.25 43.53
CA ALA A 180 -47.77 -18.69 43.74
C ALA A 180 -49.06 -19.53 43.78
N ALA A 181 -49.05 -20.73 43.19
CA ALA A 181 -49.94 -21.85 43.56
C ALA A 181 -49.37 -23.23 43.10
N GLN A 182 -49.81 -24.30 43.79
CA GLN A 182 -49.22 -25.64 43.98
C GLN A 182 -49.17 -26.66 42.81
N GLN A 183 -48.21 -27.61 42.97
CA GLN A 183 -48.22 -29.07 42.66
C GLN A 183 -47.66 -29.62 41.31
N PRO A 184 -47.14 -30.88 41.28
CA PRO A 184 -45.79 -31.19 40.80
C PRO A 184 -45.75 -31.97 39.48
N GLN A 185 -44.76 -31.70 38.62
CA GLN A 185 -44.36 -32.63 37.57
C GLN A 185 -42.84 -32.75 37.48
N MET A 186 -42.35 -33.98 37.59
CA MET A 186 -40.97 -34.35 37.37
C MET A 186 -40.64 -34.18 35.89
N VAL A 187 -39.94 -33.09 35.54
CA VAL A 187 -39.34 -32.91 34.22
C VAL A 187 -37.84 -33.09 34.37
N PHE A 188 -37.36 -34.20 33.82
CA PHE A 188 -35.95 -34.50 33.64
C PHE A 188 -35.31 -33.40 32.79
N THR A 189 -34.69 -32.42 33.45
CA THR A 189 -33.95 -31.36 32.77
C THR A 189 -32.53 -31.84 32.51
N VAL A 190 -32.29 -32.31 31.30
CA VAL A 190 -30.94 -32.48 30.76
C VAL A 190 -30.28 -31.10 30.75
N ARG A 191 -29.35 -30.87 31.68
CA ARG A 191 -28.44 -29.71 31.62
C ARG A 191 -27.54 -29.88 30.40
N HIS A 192 -27.95 -29.31 29.26
CA HIS A 192 -26.99 -28.93 28.24
C HIS A 192 -26.14 -27.80 28.82
N ALA A 193 -24.98 -28.16 29.34
CA ALA A 193 -23.92 -27.20 29.61
C ALA A 193 -23.50 -26.61 28.26
N THR A 194 -24.01 -25.43 27.91
CA THR A 194 -23.44 -24.62 26.82
C THR A 194 -22.05 -24.20 27.25
N VAL A 195 -21.05 -24.98 26.85
CA VAL A 195 -19.63 -24.65 26.98
C VAL A 195 -19.40 -23.36 26.19
N THR A 196 -19.31 -22.22 26.87
CA THR A 196 -18.91 -20.94 26.29
C THR A 196 -17.40 -21.01 26.02
N PHE A 197 -17.04 -21.43 24.82
CA PHE A 197 -15.66 -21.51 24.37
C PHE A 197 -15.15 -20.10 24.04
N GLN A 198 -14.17 -19.61 24.84
CA GLN A 198 -13.21 -18.53 24.54
C GLN A 198 -13.72 -17.26 23.82
N THR A 199 -14.31 -16.31 24.56
CA THR A 199 -14.65 -14.98 24.01
C THR A 199 -13.50 -13.96 24.06
N ASP A 200 -12.64 -14.00 25.09
CA ASP A 200 -11.63 -12.94 25.30
C ASP A 200 -10.41 -13.05 24.36
N GLY A 201 -10.07 -14.28 23.95
CA GLY A 201 -9.00 -14.52 22.98
C GLY A 201 -9.38 -14.10 21.55
N ASP A 202 -10.67 -14.20 21.19
CA ASP A 202 -11.16 -13.92 19.85
C ASP A 202 -11.45 -12.44 19.62
N THR A 203 -11.94 -11.72 20.63
CA THR A 203 -12.08 -10.25 20.59
C THR A 203 -10.73 -9.56 20.43
N TRP A 204 -9.71 -9.99 21.17
CA TRP A 204 -8.36 -9.44 21.08
C TRP A 204 -7.70 -9.73 19.72
N ARG A 205 -7.97 -10.91 19.12
CA ARG A 205 -7.54 -11.25 17.75
C ARG A 205 -8.21 -10.34 16.73
N GLU A 206 -9.51 -10.15 16.81
CA GLU A 206 -10.29 -9.31 15.90
C GLU A 206 -9.83 -7.83 15.97
N GLN A 207 -9.58 -7.29 17.16
CA GLN A 207 -9.05 -5.94 17.34
C GLN A 207 -7.68 -5.77 16.66
N LYS A 208 -6.82 -6.79 16.73
CA LYS A 208 -5.49 -6.75 16.12
C LYS A 208 -5.54 -6.87 14.59
N GLU A 209 -6.49 -7.63 14.06
CA GLU A 209 -6.78 -7.69 12.62
C GLU A 209 -7.33 -6.35 12.11
N LYS A 210 -8.27 -5.73 12.84
CA LYS A 210 -8.77 -4.39 12.53
C LYS A 210 -7.64 -3.35 12.51
N ARG A 211 -6.72 -3.37 13.48
CA ARG A 211 -5.55 -2.48 13.50
C ARG A 211 -4.60 -2.71 12.31
N ALA A 212 -4.38 -3.97 11.94
CA ALA A 212 -3.54 -4.29 10.78
C ALA A 212 -4.19 -3.84 9.46
N ALA A 213 -5.51 -4.02 9.31
CA ALA A 213 -6.26 -3.54 8.15
C ALA A 213 -6.29 -2.00 8.09
N LEU A 214 -6.46 -1.33 9.23
CA LEU A 214 -6.40 0.13 9.36
C LEU A 214 -5.03 0.66 8.92
N MET A 215 -3.93 0.07 9.40
CA MET A 215 -2.57 0.46 9.02
C MET A 215 -2.37 0.45 7.51
N VAL A 216 -2.83 -0.61 6.83
CA VAL A 216 -2.64 -0.73 5.38
C VAL A 216 -3.62 0.18 4.63
N GLY A 217 -4.83 0.42 5.15
CA GLY A 217 -5.72 1.47 4.63
C GLY A 217 -5.11 2.87 4.71
N ILE A 218 -4.42 3.19 5.81
CA ILE A 218 -3.68 4.46 5.97
C ILE A 218 -2.52 4.54 4.97
N LEU A 219 -1.72 3.47 4.81
CA LEU A 219 -0.63 3.44 3.82
C LEU A 219 -1.14 3.78 2.41
N ILE A 220 -2.28 3.22 2.03
CA ILE A 220 -2.89 3.46 0.72
C ILE A 220 -3.42 4.88 0.62
N GLY A 221 -4.12 5.37 1.65
CA GLY A 221 -4.64 6.74 1.66
C GLY A 221 -3.52 7.77 1.49
N VAL A 222 -2.43 7.63 2.25
CA VAL A 222 -1.25 8.50 2.14
C VAL A 222 -0.63 8.39 0.75
N PHE A 223 -0.42 7.17 0.25
CA PHE A 223 0.12 6.95 -1.08
C PHE A 223 -0.69 7.67 -2.17
N VAL A 224 -2.01 7.51 -2.14
CA VAL A 224 -2.95 8.10 -3.10
C VAL A 224 -2.92 9.62 -3.02
N LEU A 225 -2.99 10.19 -1.82
CA LEU A 225 -2.97 11.63 -1.63
C LEU A 225 -1.66 12.27 -2.10
N CYS A 226 -0.54 11.58 -1.89
CA CYS A 226 0.78 12.06 -2.29
C CYS A 226 0.99 12.00 -3.82
N TRP A 227 0.53 10.93 -4.46
CA TRP A 227 0.88 10.63 -5.86
C TRP A 227 -0.19 11.00 -6.89
N ILE A 228 -1.47 11.06 -6.53
CA ILE A 228 -2.55 11.44 -7.48
C ILE A 228 -2.24 12.76 -8.20
N PRO A 229 -1.87 13.86 -7.51
CA PRO A 229 -1.68 15.15 -8.17
C PRO A 229 -0.63 15.06 -9.29
N PHE A 230 0.49 14.40 -9.01
CA PHE A 230 1.57 14.20 -9.97
C PHE A 230 1.15 13.37 -11.18
N PHE A 231 0.56 12.19 -10.97
CA PHE A 231 0.17 11.31 -12.08
C PHE A 231 -0.96 11.90 -12.93
N VAL A 232 -1.87 12.67 -12.33
CA VAL A 232 -2.90 13.40 -13.08
C VAL A 232 -2.25 14.46 -13.96
N THR A 233 -1.29 15.23 -13.45
CA THR A 233 -0.59 16.22 -14.28
C THR A 233 0.24 15.60 -15.39
N GLU A 234 0.96 14.50 -15.12
CA GLU A 234 1.75 13.77 -16.12
C GLU A 234 0.87 13.18 -17.22
N LEU A 235 -0.33 12.68 -16.88
CA LEU A 235 -1.27 12.17 -17.87
C LEU A 235 -1.88 13.29 -18.73
N ILE A 236 -2.25 14.42 -18.12
CA ILE A 236 -2.99 15.50 -18.80
C ILE A 236 -2.08 16.37 -19.66
N ASN A 237 -0.84 16.66 -19.21
CA ASN A 237 0.10 17.58 -19.87
C ASN A 237 0.29 17.27 -21.38
N PRO A 238 0.62 16.03 -21.81
CA PRO A 238 0.75 15.71 -23.23
C PRO A 238 -0.59 15.48 -23.95
N LEU A 239 -1.68 15.19 -23.23
CA LEU A 239 -2.99 14.89 -23.84
C LEU A 239 -3.82 16.13 -24.17
N CYS A 240 -3.69 17.20 -23.38
CA CYS A 240 -4.43 18.45 -23.60
C CYS A 240 -3.55 19.58 -24.16
N SER A 241 -2.24 19.33 -24.34
CA SER A 241 -1.24 20.36 -24.69
C SER A 241 -1.32 21.58 -23.77
N CYS A 242 -1.63 21.36 -22.48
CA CYS A 242 -1.76 22.43 -21.50
C CYS A 242 -0.43 22.70 -20.82
N ASP A 243 0.01 23.95 -20.80
CA ASP A 243 1.20 24.34 -20.06
C ASP A 243 0.88 24.51 -18.57
N ILE A 244 1.19 23.47 -17.79
CA ILE A 244 1.13 23.53 -16.33
C ILE A 244 2.38 24.28 -15.84
N PRO A 245 2.22 25.37 -15.06
CA PRO A 245 3.35 26.12 -14.56
C PRO A 245 4.31 25.20 -13.78
N PRO A 246 5.62 25.28 -14.02
CA PRO A 246 6.54 24.25 -13.53
C PRO A 246 6.73 24.29 -12.00
N ILE A 247 6.30 25.37 -11.32
CA ILE A 247 6.15 25.38 -9.85
C ILE A 247 5.18 24.30 -9.34
N TRP A 248 4.07 24.06 -10.05
CA TRP A 248 3.09 23.03 -9.66
C TRP A 248 3.63 21.63 -9.89
N LYS A 249 4.36 21.42 -11.00
CA LYS A 249 5.05 20.15 -11.28
C LYS A 249 6.02 19.80 -10.14
N SER A 250 6.81 20.77 -9.69
CA SER A 250 7.74 20.61 -8.56
C SER A 250 7.00 20.30 -7.25
N ILE A 251 5.95 21.07 -6.90
CA ILE A 251 5.15 20.82 -5.69
C ILE A 251 4.59 19.39 -5.69
N PHE A 252 4.02 18.93 -6.80
CA PHE A 252 3.43 17.59 -6.89
C PHE A 252 4.48 16.48 -6.87
N LEU A 253 5.65 16.70 -7.50
CA LEU A 253 6.77 15.76 -7.46
C LEU A 253 7.29 15.57 -6.03
N TRP A 254 7.57 16.68 -5.32
CA TRP A 254 8.04 16.63 -3.94
C TRP A 254 7.01 16.06 -2.97
N LEU A 255 5.72 16.32 -3.22
CA LEU A 255 4.63 15.68 -2.49
C LEU A 255 4.64 14.15 -2.72
N GLY A 256 4.84 13.69 -3.94
CA GLY A 256 5.01 12.27 -4.27
C GLY A 256 6.20 11.64 -3.52
N TYR A 257 7.36 12.29 -3.54
CA TYR A 257 8.56 11.84 -2.83
C TYR A 257 8.40 11.78 -1.31
N SER A 258 7.58 12.64 -0.71
CA SER A 258 7.27 12.57 0.72
C SER A 258 6.60 11.25 1.14
N ASN A 259 5.96 10.52 0.21
CA ASN A 259 5.36 9.21 0.49
C ASN A 259 6.39 8.20 1.04
N SER A 260 7.60 8.19 0.48
CA SER A 260 8.67 7.29 0.92
C SER A 260 9.12 7.56 2.36
N PHE A 261 8.92 8.79 2.87
CA PHE A 261 9.15 9.14 4.27
C PHE A 261 8.04 8.61 5.21
N PHE A 262 6.78 8.64 4.76
CA PHE A 262 5.65 8.18 5.59
C PHE A 262 5.63 6.67 5.78
N ASN A 263 6.15 5.89 4.82
CA ASN A 263 6.12 4.43 4.86
C ASN A 263 6.73 3.86 6.17
N PRO A 264 8.00 4.13 6.55
CA PRO A 264 8.56 3.69 7.83
C PRO A 264 7.83 4.21 9.08
N LEU A 265 7.34 5.46 9.06
CA LEU A 265 6.62 6.06 10.19
C LEU A 265 5.30 5.32 10.47
N ILE A 266 4.56 4.97 9.43
CA ILE A 266 3.31 4.23 9.57
C ILE A 266 3.61 2.81 10.13
N TYR A 267 4.66 2.14 9.65
CA TYR A 267 5.03 0.82 10.18
C TYR A 267 5.45 0.85 11.66
N THR A 268 6.17 1.89 12.08
CA THR A 268 6.62 2.04 13.48
C THR A 268 5.48 2.46 14.41
N ALA A 269 4.56 3.32 13.96
CA ALA A 269 3.40 3.74 14.75
C ALA A 269 2.44 2.59 15.07
N PHE A 270 2.20 1.68 14.11
CA PHE A 270 1.21 0.60 14.26
C PHE A 270 1.82 -0.73 14.74
N ASN A 271 3.15 -0.88 14.79
CA ASN A 271 3.80 -2.10 15.27
C ASN A 271 4.78 -1.83 16.42
N LYS A 272 4.33 -2.17 17.64
CA LYS A 272 5.12 -2.07 18.89
C LYS A 272 6.49 -2.74 18.83
N ASN A 273 6.65 -3.81 18.03
CA ASN A 273 7.94 -4.49 17.89
C ASN A 273 8.93 -3.69 17.02
N TYR A 274 8.44 -3.01 15.96
CA TYR A 274 9.29 -2.12 15.15
C TYR A 274 9.62 -0.84 15.91
N ASN A 275 8.67 -0.29 16.68
CA ASN A 275 8.94 0.85 17.56
C ASN A 275 10.03 0.53 18.58
N ASN A 276 9.98 -0.65 19.23
CA ASN A 276 11.03 -1.08 20.16
C ASN A 276 12.39 -1.30 19.47
N ALA A 277 12.40 -1.85 18.26
CA ALA A 277 13.64 -2.02 17.48
C ALA A 277 14.23 -0.68 17.05
N PHE A 278 13.40 0.26 16.59
CA PHE A 278 13.81 1.62 16.22
C PHE A 278 14.31 2.40 17.44
N ARG A 279 13.60 2.31 18.57
CA ARG A 279 14.08 2.86 19.85
C ARG A 279 15.41 2.27 20.26
N ASN A 280 15.61 0.96 20.15
CA ASN A 280 16.91 0.35 20.47
C ASN A 280 18.04 0.75 19.48
N LEU A 281 17.70 1.25 18.30
CA LEU A 281 18.65 1.75 17.30
C LEU A 281 19.05 3.21 17.56
N PHE A 282 18.10 4.06 17.97
CA PHE A 282 18.33 5.49 18.24
C PHE A 282 18.69 5.80 19.71
N PHE A 283 18.33 4.94 20.65
CA PHE A 283 18.66 5.08 22.09
C PHE A 283 19.78 4.12 22.54
N ARG A 284 20.43 3.40 21.61
CA ARG A 284 21.79 2.86 21.82
C ARG A 284 22.80 3.82 21.21
N GLN A 285 22.91 5.00 21.81
CA GLN A 285 24.13 5.79 21.84
C GLN A 285 24.39 6.12 23.30
#